data_AF-Q69HT4-F1
#
_entry.id   AF-Q69HT4-F1
#
_cell.length_a   1.000
_cell.length_b   1.000
_cell.length_c   1.000
_cell.angle_alpha   90.00
_cell.angle_beta   90.00
_cell.angle_gamma   90.00
#
_symmetry.space_group_name_H-M   'P 1'
#
loop_
_entity.id
_entity.type
_entity.pdbx_description
1 polymer ?
#
loop_
_entity_poly.entity_id
_entity_poly.type
_entity_poly.pdbx_seq_one_letter_code
_entity_poly.pdbx_strand_id
1 'polypeptide(L)'
;LQLLCSYEIGWCCIMQLNWERALENIVRLKLESKWSVCYYAYLTALLEGVRGDLKKCQEMMIEVPKLMKRKNNQLEMFVVRKAKVFQKIPPTDEHLKLLIFEIVYLWKAFPNCEEENLKQMLKECENVANPCLKGLKHLILAALHKCLGNTTKAVEYFQSAAQLSESDLEDGHISPFAFYELSIIMLESKHSEQKGVQLLKECKENFSGYDFENRLQMRIHSTELRLKEKNRT
;
A
#
# COMPACT_ATOMS: atom_id res chain seq x y z
N LEU A 1 22.49 -4.08 13.96
CA LEU A 1 21.69 -5.04 14.75
C LEU A 1 20.54 -4.34 15.48
N GLN A 2 20.78 -3.37 16.37
CA GLN A 2 19.69 -2.68 17.10
C GLN A 2 18.66 -1.96 16.21
N LEU A 3 19.09 -1.30 15.13
CA LEU A 3 18.17 -0.64 14.19
C LEU A 3 17.34 -1.61 13.37
N LEU A 4 17.89 -2.77 13.02
CA LEU A 4 17.14 -3.80 12.31
C LEU A 4 16.05 -4.38 13.23
N CYS A 5 16.38 -4.64 14.49
CA CYS A 5 15.40 -5.08 15.49
C CYS A 5 14.31 -4.02 15.71
N SER A 6 14.67 -2.73 15.78
CA SER A 6 13.69 -1.65 15.89
C SER A 6 12.77 -1.57 14.66
N TYR A 7 13.32 -1.81 13.46
CA TYR A 7 12.53 -1.93 12.23
C TYR A 7 11.54 -3.09 12.31
N GLU A 8 12.01 -4.29 12.65
CA GLU A 8 11.15 -5.48 12.75
C GLU A 8 10.04 -5.30 13.79
N ILE A 9 10.38 -4.82 15.00
CA ILE A 9 9.40 -4.56 16.06
C ILE A 9 8.39 -3.49 15.61
N GLY A 10 8.86 -2.40 15.00
CA GLY A 10 8.00 -1.34 14.48
C GLY A 10 6.96 -1.88 13.49
N TRP A 11 7.38 -2.71 12.53
CA TRP A 11 6.47 -3.34 11.57
C TRP A 11 5.50 -4.34 12.21
N CYS A 12 5.99 -5.16 13.14
CA CYS A 12 5.11 -6.06 13.89
C CYS A 12 4.01 -5.28 14.61
N CYS A 13 4.36 -4.16 15.25
CA CYS A 13 3.39 -3.31 15.93
C CYS A 13 2.39 -2.68 14.95
N ILE A 14 2.83 -2.22 13.78
CA ILE A 14 1.93 -1.71 12.72
C ILE A 14 0.96 -2.80 12.26
N MET A 15 1.43 -4.02 12.02
CA MET A 15 0.58 -5.16 11.61
C MET A 15 -0.41 -5.57 12.70
N GLN A 16 -0.06 -5.36 13.97
CA GLN A 16 -0.91 -5.59 15.14
C GLN A 16 -1.78 -4.38 15.53
N LEU A 17 -1.78 -3.31 14.71
CA LEU A 17 -2.51 -2.06 14.99
C LEU A 17 -2.12 -1.39 16.33
N ASN A 18 -0.95 -1.71 16.86
CA ASN A 18 -0.40 -1.10 18.07
C ASN A 18 0.38 0.17 17.71
N TRP A 19 -0.36 1.26 17.51
CA TRP A 19 0.18 2.54 17.03
C TRP A 19 1.19 3.17 17.98
N GLU A 20 1.01 3.02 19.29
CA GLU A 20 1.89 3.59 20.31
C GLU A 20 3.28 2.96 20.26
N ARG A 21 3.35 1.62 20.35
CA ARG A 21 4.63 0.91 20.31
C ARG A 21 5.28 0.97 18.93
N ALA A 22 4.47 1.03 17.87
CA ALA A 22 4.97 1.29 16.52
C ALA A 22 5.69 2.64 16.45
N LEU A 23 5.08 3.71 16.97
CA LEU A 23 5.63 5.06 16.93
C LEU A 23 6.99 5.16 17.62
N GLU A 24 7.13 4.58 18.82
CA GLU A 24 8.41 4.59 19.55
C GLU A 24 9.56 4.04 18.70
N ASN A 25 9.32 2.92 18.02
CA ASN A 25 10.31 2.27 17.18
C ASN A 25 10.56 3.05 15.87
N ILE A 26 9.52 3.58 15.24
CA ILE A 26 9.65 4.37 14.00
C ILE A 26 10.35 5.71 14.24
N VAL A 27 10.08 6.39 15.37
CA VAL A 27 10.79 7.64 15.75
C VAL A 27 12.28 7.36 15.93
N ARG A 28 12.63 6.25 16.58
CA ARG A 28 14.03 5.84 16.72
C ARG A 28 14.68 5.64 15.35
N LEU A 29 14.01 4.96 14.42
CA LEU A 29 14.50 4.79 13.05
C LEU A 29 14.67 6.12 12.32
N LYS A 30 13.75 7.07 12.50
CA LYS A 30 13.86 8.42 11.91
C LYS A 30 15.14 9.14 12.35
N LEU A 31 15.51 9.01 13.63
CA LEU A 31 16.67 9.69 14.22
C LEU A 31 17.99 8.99 13.89
N GLU A 32 18.02 7.66 13.93
CA GLU A 32 19.27 6.89 13.89
C GLU A 32 19.55 6.25 12.51
N SER A 33 18.53 6.06 11.65
CA SER A 33 18.69 5.34 10.37
C SER A 33 19.29 6.21 9.26
N LYS A 34 20.20 5.61 8.48
CA LYS A 34 20.76 6.22 7.25
C LYS A 34 19.98 5.89 5.98
N TRP A 35 18.90 5.09 6.07
CA TRP A 35 18.19 4.60 4.89
C TRP A 35 17.34 5.67 4.21
N SER A 36 16.24 6.09 4.83
CA SER A 36 15.41 7.20 4.37
C SER A 36 14.74 7.91 5.54
N VAL A 37 15.31 9.06 5.92
CA VAL A 37 14.73 9.93 6.97
C VAL A 37 13.36 10.47 6.53
N CYS A 38 13.20 10.76 5.24
CA CYS A 38 11.94 11.19 4.64
C CYS A 38 10.83 10.16 4.86
N TYR A 39 11.10 8.89 4.57
CA TYR A 39 10.14 7.80 4.78
C TYR A 39 9.74 7.63 6.25
N TYR A 40 10.71 7.60 7.16
CA TYR A 40 10.41 7.47 8.59
C TYR A 40 9.72 8.70 9.17
N ALA A 41 9.99 9.90 8.65
CA ALA A 41 9.24 11.11 9.02
C ALA A 41 7.77 11.02 8.60
N TYR A 42 7.49 10.51 7.40
CA TYR A 42 6.14 10.27 6.93
C TYR A 42 5.41 9.23 7.80
N LEU A 43 6.04 8.09 8.09
CA LEU A 43 5.45 7.09 9.01
C LEU A 43 5.20 7.66 10.41
N THR A 44 6.12 8.46 10.93
CA THR A 44 5.95 9.14 12.22
C THR A 44 4.73 10.07 12.18
N ALA A 45 4.55 10.82 11.08
CA ALA A 45 3.40 11.71 10.89
C ALA A 45 2.07 10.95 10.90
N LEU A 46 1.98 9.85 10.15
CA LEU A 46 0.80 8.99 10.13
C LEU A 46 0.47 8.44 11.53
N LEU A 47 1.47 7.89 12.22
CA LEU A 47 1.30 7.28 13.54
C LEU A 47 0.88 8.27 14.61
N GLU A 48 1.41 9.50 14.61
CA GLU A 48 0.97 10.55 15.54
C GLU A 48 -0.48 10.98 15.26
N GLY A 49 -0.86 11.05 13.99
CA GLY A 49 -2.22 11.43 13.60
C GLY A 49 -3.27 10.38 13.99
N VAL A 50 -3.02 9.08 13.77
CA VAL A 50 -3.96 8.01 14.19
C VAL A 50 -4.01 7.82 15.71
N ARG A 51 -3.01 8.31 16.45
CA ARG A 51 -3.06 8.43 17.91
C ARG A 51 -3.90 9.60 18.41
N GLY A 52 -4.37 10.47 17.50
CA GLY A 52 -5.27 11.58 17.79
C GLY A 52 -4.66 12.97 17.63
N ASP A 53 -3.35 13.10 17.37
CA ASP A 53 -2.72 14.40 17.17
C ASP A 53 -2.68 14.80 15.68
N LEU A 54 -3.86 15.12 15.15
CA LEU A 54 -4.04 15.53 13.75
C LEU A 54 -3.26 16.82 13.41
N LYS A 55 -3.10 17.73 14.37
CA LYS A 55 -2.37 18.98 14.18
C LYS A 55 -0.89 18.70 13.97
N LYS A 56 -0.28 17.93 14.87
CA LYS A 56 1.13 17.53 14.75
C LYS A 56 1.36 16.67 13.51
N CYS A 57 0.41 15.80 13.16
CA CYS A 57 0.43 15.07 11.89
C CYS A 57 0.56 16.03 10.70
N GLN A 58 -0.31 17.05 10.61
CA GLN A 58 -0.28 18.02 9.52
C GLN A 58 1.03 18.81 9.47
N GLU A 59 1.52 19.30 10.61
CA GLU A 59 2.81 19.99 10.72
C GLU A 59 3.95 19.12 10.20
N MET A 60 4.01 17.85 10.61
CA MET A 60 5.02 16.92 10.13
C MET A 60 4.88 16.59 8.64
N MET A 61 3.66 16.43 8.12
CA MET A 61 3.43 16.20 6.68
C MET A 61 3.94 17.35 5.82
N ILE A 62 3.84 18.60 6.29
CA ILE A 62 4.39 19.78 5.61
C ILE A 62 5.93 19.73 5.54
N GLU A 63 6.58 19.14 6.55
CA GLU A 63 8.05 19.00 6.61
C GLU A 63 8.59 17.83 5.78
N VAL A 64 7.81 16.75 5.59
CA VAL A 64 8.25 15.55 4.85
C VAL A 64 8.90 15.87 3.49
N PRO A 65 8.32 16.70 2.60
CA PRO A 65 8.94 17.09 1.33
C PRO A 65 10.35 17.69 1.44
N LYS A 66 10.65 18.39 2.55
CA LYS A 66 11.95 19.02 2.78
C LYS A 66 13.04 18.02 3.19
N LEU A 67 12.64 16.83 3.64
CA LEU A 67 13.54 15.78 4.10
C LEU A 67 13.97 14.83 2.98
N MET A 68 13.44 14.99 1.77
CA MET A 68 13.81 14.21 0.59
C MET A 68 15.28 14.45 0.24
N LYS A 69 16.06 13.37 0.17
CA LYS A 69 17.49 13.44 -0.20
C LYS A 69 17.73 12.96 -1.61
N ARG A 70 16.98 11.96 -2.08
CA ARG A 70 17.25 11.27 -3.35
C ARG A 70 16.07 11.44 -4.29
N LYS A 71 16.19 12.35 -5.27
CA LYS A 71 15.13 12.63 -6.25
C LYS A 71 14.70 11.43 -7.09
N ASN A 72 15.55 10.41 -7.25
CA ASN A 72 15.25 9.20 -8.02
C ASN A 72 14.76 8.02 -7.15
N ASN A 73 14.60 8.23 -5.84
CA ASN A 73 14.11 7.17 -4.95
C ASN A 73 12.57 7.12 -5.00
N GLN A 74 12.02 6.09 -5.63
CA GLN A 74 10.57 5.89 -5.78
C GLN A 74 9.83 5.94 -4.43
N LEU A 75 10.42 5.41 -3.35
CA LEU A 75 9.81 5.44 -2.02
C LEU A 75 9.71 6.86 -1.48
N GLU A 76 10.78 7.66 -1.61
CA GLU A 76 10.76 9.06 -1.16
C GLU A 76 9.81 9.90 -2.02
N MET A 77 9.79 9.69 -3.34
CA MET A 77 8.86 10.38 -4.23
C MET A 77 7.40 10.08 -3.87
N PHE A 78 7.08 8.81 -3.61
CA PHE A 78 5.75 8.37 -3.19
C PHE A 78 5.30 9.07 -1.90
N VAL A 79 6.09 8.99 -0.82
CA VAL A 79 5.70 9.61 0.46
C VAL A 79 5.64 11.14 0.38
N VAL A 80 6.49 11.77 -0.43
CA VAL A 80 6.42 13.22 -0.66
C VAL A 80 5.14 13.61 -1.40
N ARG A 81 4.71 12.82 -2.39
CA ARG A 81 3.45 13.07 -3.11
C ARG A 81 2.26 12.97 -2.15
N LYS A 82 2.20 11.90 -1.37
CA LYS A 82 1.14 11.69 -0.35
C LYS A 82 1.15 12.77 0.73
N ALA A 83 2.32 13.17 1.23
CA ALA A 83 2.44 14.22 2.25
C ALA A 83 1.99 15.60 1.74
N LYS A 84 2.24 15.93 0.47
CA LYS A 84 1.83 17.21 -0.14
C LYS A 84 0.32 17.41 -0.18
N VAL A 85 -0.47 16.34 -0.19
CA VAL A 85 -1.95 16.42 -0.11
C VAL A 85 -2.37 17.20 1.15
N PHE A 86 -1.70 16.95 2.27
CA PHE A 86 -2.03 17.58 3.56
C PHE A 86 -1.60 19.05 3.70
N GLN A 87 -0.95 19.62 2.68
CA GLN A 87 -0.76 21.07 2.57
C GLN A 87 -2.05 21.77 2.12
N LYS A 88 -2.94 21.06 1.43
CA LYS A 88 -4.19 21.58 0.87
C LYS A 88 -5.40 21.22 1.71
N ILE A 89 -5.39 20.02 2.32
CA ILE A 89 -6.49 19.50 3.13
C ILE A 89 -6.00 19.11 4.53
N PRO A 90 -6.83 19.30 5.58
CA PRO A 90 -6.49 18.80 6.91
C PRO A 90 -6.53 17.26 6.92
N PRO A 91 -5.67 16.60 7.73
CA PRO A 91 -5.71 15.15 7.89
C PRO A 91 -6.97 14.72 8.64
N THR A 92 -7.53 13.57 8.24
CA THR A 92 -8.65 12.90 8.92
C THR A 92 -8.21 11.51 9.35
N ASP A 93 -8.79 11.01 10.45
CA ASP A 93 -8.47 9.67 10.98
C ASP A 93 -8.64 8.57 9.92
N GLU A 94 -9.75 8.59 9.16
CA GLU A 94 -10.03 7.64 8.09
C GLU A 94 -8.95 7.65 6.97
N HIS A 95 -8.47 8.82 6.58
CA HIS A 95 -7.47 8.96 5.53
C HIS A 95 -6.11 8.44 6.02
N LEU A 96 -5.72 8.80 7.25
CA LEU A 96 -4.45 8.37 7.82
C LEU A 96 -4.37 6.85 8.00
N LYS A 97 -5.43 6.22 8.51
CA LYS A 97 -5.51 4.76 8.62
C LYS A 97 -5.39 4.09 7.26
N LEU A 98 -6.09 4.62 6.25
CA LEU A 98 -6.02 4.07 4.89
C LEU A 98 -4.61 4.19 4.29
N LEU A 99 -3.88 5.28 4.53
CA LEU A 99 -2.49 5.45 4.11
C LEU A 99 -1.54 4.47 4.83
N ILE A 100 -1.79 4.15 6.11
CA ILE A 100 -1.05 3.10 6.82
C ILE A 100 -1.31 1.74 6.16
N PHE A 101 -2.57 1.42 5.86
CA PHE A 101 -2.93 0.15 5.20
C PHE A 101 -2.35 0.04 3.79
N GLU A 102 -2.30 1.14 3.04
CA GLU A 102 -1.60 1.23 1.75
C GLU A 102 -0.12 0.84 1.89
N ILE A 103 0.56 1.35 2.90
CA ILE A 103 1.95 1.00 3.17
C ILE A 103 2.09 -0.49 3.51
N VAL A 104 1.22 -1.04 4.37
CA VAL A 104 1.21 -2.48 4.71
C VAL A 104 0.99 -3.33 3.46
N TYR A 105 0.06 -2.92 2.58
CA TYR A 105 -0.20 -3.56 1.29
C TYR A 105 1.05 -3.54 0.39
N LEU A 106 1.66 -2.36 0.20
CA LEU A 106 2.83 -2.18 -0.65
C LEU A 106 4.00 -3.04 -0.18
N TRP A 107 4.16 -3.23 1.13
CA TRP A 107 5.18 -4.14 1.70
C TRP A 107 4.80 -5.61 1.70
N LYS A 108 3.62 -5.98 1.18
CA LYS A 108 3.08 -7.35 1.18
C LYS A 108 2.98 -7.95 2.59
N ALA A 109 2.61 -7.13 3.56
CA ALA A 109 2.58 -7.52 4.96
C ALA A 109 1.21 -8.09 5.41
N PHE A 110 0.13 -7.90 4.66
CA PHE A 110 -1.19 -8.47 5.02
C PHE A 110 -1.19 -9.98 5.24
N PRO A 111 -0.53 -10.83 4.41
CA PRO A 111 -0.49 -12.27 4.67
C PRO A 111 0.20 -12.67 5.99
N ASN A 112 0.98 -11.76 6.59
CA ASN A 112 1.67 -11.97 7.86
C ASN A 112 0.87 -11.44 9.06
N CYS A 113 -0.26 -10.78 8.82
CA CYS A 113 -1.13 -10.26 9.87
C CYS A 113 -2.05 -11.37 10.40
N GLU A 114 -2.35 -11.34 11.69
CA GLU A 114 -3.34 -12.23 12.30
C GLU A 114 -4.74 -11.91 11.78
N GLU A 115 -5.62 -12.93 11.74
CA GLU A 115 -6.97 -12.80 11.18
C GLU A 115 -7.80 -11.72 11.89
N GLU A 116 -7.67 -11.58 13.20
CA GLU A 116 -8.36 -10.55 13.99
C GLU A 116 -7.95 -9.13 13.55
N ASN A 117 -6.66 -8.91 13.34
CA ASN A 117 -6.12 -7.64 12.86
C ASN A 117 -6.60 -7.34 11.43
N LEU A 118 -6.62 -8.35 10.54
CA LEU A 118 -7.17 -8.20 9.19
C LEU A 118 -8.66 -7.82 9.19
N LYS A 119 -9.47 -8.44 10.06
CA LYS A 119 -10.89 -8.09 10.23
C LYS A 119 -11.08 -6.68 10.76
N GLN A 120 -10.23 -6.25 11.70
CA GLN A 120 -10.26 -4.89 12.23
C GLN A 120 -9.91 -3.86 11.14
N MET A 121 -8.84 -4.10 10.36
CA MET A 121 -8.47 -3.25 9.21
C MET A 121 -9.60 -3.19 8.18
N LEU A 122 -10.27 -4.32 7.91
CA LEU A 122 -11.39 -4.39 6.98
C LEU A 122 -12.54 -3.48 7.43
N LYS A 123 -12.94 -3.58 8.71
CA LYS A 123 -14.00 -2.74 9.30
C LYS A 123 -13.64 -1.26 9.23
N GLU A 124 -12.40 -0.89 9.55
CA GLU A 124 -11.95 0.50 9.46
C GLU A 124 -11.98 1.02 8.02
N CYS A 125 -11.57 0.21 7.05
CA CYS A 125 -11.58 0.56 5.63
C CYS A 125 -13.02 0.68 5.08
N GLU A 126 -13.95 -0.19 5.48
CA GLU A 126 -15.36 -0.12 5.10
C GLU A 126 -16.02 1.20 5.54
N ASN A 127 -15.62 1.74 6.70
CA ASN A 127 -16.14 2.98 7.26
C ASN A 127 -15.62 4.25 6.57
N VAL A 128 -14.61 4.16 5.71
CA VAL A 128 -14.08 5.34 4.98
C VAL A 128 -15.15 5.86 4.03
N ALA A 129 -15.66 7.07 4.28
CA ALA A 129 -16.78 7.64 3.53
C ALA A 129 -16.34 8.58 2.40
N ASN A 130 -15.10 9.09 2.48
CA ASN A 130 -14.58 10.08 1.54
C ASN A 130 -14.52 9.54 0.09
N PRO A 131 -15.27 10.13 -0.87
CA PRO A 131 -15.26 9.70 -2.26
C PRO A 131 -13.90 9.80 -2.95
N CYS A 132 -13.05 10.75 -2.55
CA CYS A 132 -11.70 10.92 -3.11
C CYS A 132 -10.78 9.73 -2.78
N LEU A 133 -11.08 8.98 -1.71
CA LEU A 133 -10.30 7.83 -1.29
C LEU A 133 -10.84 6.50 -1.84
N LYS A 134 -11.89 6.55 -2.68
CA LYS A 134 -12.61 5.36 -3.15
C LYS A 134 -11.70 4.34 -3.83
N GLY A 135 -10.73 4.79 -4.63
CA GLY A 135 -9.80 3.87 -5.30
C GLY A 135 -8.90 3.14 -4.34
N LEU A 136 -8.26 3.88 -3.44
CA LEU A 136 -7.37 3.28 -2.45
C LEU A 136 -8.16 2.36 -1.53
N LYS A 137 -9.35 2.79 -1.08
CA LYS A 137 -10.29 1.98 -0.31
C LYS A 137 -10.57 0.65 -1.00
N HIS A 138 -10.98 0.66 -2.27
CA HIS A 138 -11.28 -0.57 -3.00
C HIS A 138 -10.06 -1.49 -3.12
N LEU A 139 -8.87 -0.96 -3.41
CA LEU A 139 -7.64 -1.75 -3.48
C LEU A 139 -7.34 -2.46 -2.14
N ILE A 140 -7.46 -1.74 -1.04
CA ILE A 140 -7.19 -2.28 0.31
C ILE A 140 -8.27 -3.28 0.73
N LEU A 141 -9.56 -2.98 0.52
CA LEU A 141 -10.65 -3.93 0.78
C LEU A 141 -10.45 -5.23 0.00
N ALA A 142 -10.07 -5.14 -1.27
CA ALA A 142 -9.83 -6.31 -2.10
C ALA A 142 -8.68 -7.17 -1.57
N ALA A 143 -7.56 -6.54 -1.19
CA ALA A 143 -6.40 -7.23 -0.63
C ALA A 143 -6.71 -7.88 0.72
N LEU A 144 -7.44 -7.21 1.60
CA LEU A 144 -7.87 -7.75 2.90
C LEU A 144 -8.83 -8.94 2.71
N HIS A 145 -9.84 -8.82 1.83
CA HIS A 145 -10.73 -9.93 1.51
C HIS A 145 -9.99 -11.13 0.94
N LYS A 146 -8.99 -10.91 0.07
CA LYS A 146 -8.12 -11.97 -0.45
C LYS A 146 -7.37 -12.70 0.67
N CYS A 147 -6.76 -11.97 1.60
CA CYS A 147 -6.05 -12.57 2.75
C CYS A 147 -6.99 -13.31 3.71
N LEU A 148 -8.26 -12.89 3.81
CA LEU A 148 -9.29 -13.56 4.59
C LEU A 148 -9.98 -14.72 3.83
N GLY A 149 -9.53 -15.08 2.62
CA GLY A 149 -10.10 -16.16 1.81
C GLY A 149 -11.43 -15.83 1.12
N ASN A 150 -11.88 -14.58 1.18
CA ASN A 150 -13.12 -14.11 0.56
C ASN A 150 -12.91 -13.74 -0.91
N THR A 151 -12.56 -14.72 -1.75
CA THR A 151 -12.12 -14.50 -3.14
C THR A 151 -13.15 -13.75 -4.00
N THR A 152 -14.45 -14.03 -3.85
CA THR A 152 -15.51 -13.36 -4.62
C THR A 152 -15.51 -11.85 -4.38
N LYS A 153 -15.53 -11.43 -3.11
CA LYS A 153 -15.47 -10.01 -2.73
C LYS A 153 -14.16 -9.36 -3.15
N ALA A 154 -13.05 -10.09 -3.03
CA ALA A 154 -11.74 -9.61 -3.48
C ALA A 154 -11.76 -9.27 -4.97
N VAL A 155 -12.34 -10.15 -5.81
CA VAL A 155 -12.47 -9.91 -7.26
C VAL A 155 -13.34 -8.69 -7.54
N GLU A 156 -14.50 -8.55 -6.89
CA GLU A 156 -15.40 -7.40 -7.06
C GLU A 156 -14.72 -6.07 -6.75
N TYR A 157 -14.00 -6.00 -5.62
CA TYR A 157 -13.30 -4.78 -5.22
C TYR A 157 -12.07 -4.51 -6.09
N PHE A 158 -11.30 -5.53 -6.50
CA PHE A 158 -10.20 -5.29 -7.43
C PHE A 158 -10.70 -4.83 -8.81
N GLN A 159 -11.81 -5.38 -9.32
CA GLN A 159 -12.43 -4.88 -10.55
C GLN A 159 -12.85 -3.42 -10.41
N SER A 160 -13.45 -3.08 -9.26
CA SER A 160 -13.84 -1.71 -8.94
C SER A 160 -12.64 -0.77 -8.79
N ALA A 161 -11.49 -1.24 -8.31
CA ALA A 161 -10.25 -0.46 -8.22
C ALA A 161 -9.59 -0.29 -9.60
N ALA A 162 -9.62 -1.34 -10.43
CA ALA A 162 -9.04 -1.37 -11.77
C ALA A 162 -9.77 -0.44 -12.77
N GLN A 163 -11.07 -0.24 -12.59
CA GLN A 163 -11.90 0.61 -13.46
C GLN A 163 -11.81 2.11 -13.15
N LEU A 164 -11.15 2.50 -12.07
CA LEU A 164 -10.99 3.91 -11.75
C LEU A 164 -10.00 4.51 -12.74
N SER A 165 -10.48 5.51 -13.48
CA SER A 165 -9.71 6.22 -14.50
C SER A 165 -8.43 6.79 -13.90
N GLU A 166 -7.36 6.82 -14.71
CA GLU A 166 -6.06 7.45 -14.43
C GLU A 166 -6.13 8.98 -14.24
N SER A 167 -7.28 9.51 -13.80
CA SER A 167 -7.55 10.95 -13.77
C SER A 167 -6.78 11.70 -12.68
N ASP A 168 -6.12 11.01 -11.74
CA ASP A 168 -5.29 11.64 -10.71
C ASP A 168 -3.92 10.97 -10.58
N LEU A 169 -2.87 11.74 -10.90
CA LEU A 169 -1.45 11.36 -10.76
C LEU A 169 -1.07 10.93 -9.33
N GLU A 170 -1.90 11.20 -8.32
CA GLU A 170 -1.61 10.89 -6.92
C GLU A 170 -1.72 9.38 -6.62
N ASP A 171 -2.59 8.67 -7.33
CA ASP A 171 -2.94 7.26 -7.07
C ASP A 171 -2.78 6.35 -8.30
N GLY A 172 -1.93 6.75 -9.25
CA GLY A 172 -1.73 6.03 -10.52
C GLY A 172 -1.25 4.57 -10.39
N HIS A 173 -0.80 4.14 -9.21
CA HIS A 173 -0.41 2.76 -8.96
C HIS A 173 -1.62 1.84 -8.67
N ILE A 174 -2.80 2.37 -8.35
CA ILE A 174 -3.94 1.58 -7.91
C ILE A 174 -4.42 0.63 -9.01
N SER A 175 -4.73 1.17 -10.18
CA SER A 175 -5.23 0.39 -11.32
C SER A 175 -4.24 -0.72 -11.75
N PRO A 176 -2.95 -0.46 -12.02
CA PRO A 176 -2.02 -1.52 -12.39
C PRO A 176 -1.84 -2.59 -11.30
N PHE A 177 -1.81 -2.21 -10.02
CA PHE A 177 -1.74 -3.20 -8.93
C PHE A 177 -3.03 -4.04 -8.84
N ALA A 178 -4.20 -3.45 -9.05
CA ALA A 178 -5.47 -4.18 -9.08
C ALA A 178 -5.56 -5.16 -10.27
N PHE A 179 -5.13 -4.74 -11.47
CA PHE A 179 -5.03 -5.61 -12.65
C PHE A 179 -4.11 -6.81 -12.38
N TYR A 180 -2.93 -6.55 -11.80
CA TYR A 180 -2.01 -7.61 -11.41
C TYR A 180 -2.63 -8.56 -10.39
N GLU A 181 -3.23 -8.08 -9.30
CA GLU A 181 -3.82 -8.96 -8.28
C GLU A 181 -4.99 -9.79 -8.82
N LEU A 182 -5.83 -9.22 -9.69
CA LEU A 182 -6.87 -9.97 -10.42
C LEU A 182 -6.27 -11.07 -11.27
N SER A 183 -5.20 -10.75 -12.01
CA SER A 183 -4.53 -11.75 -12.85
C SER A 183 -4.07 -12.95 -12.02
N ILE A 184 -3.51 -12.71 -10.83
CA ILE A 184 -3.05 -13.78 -9.93
C ILE A 184 -4.22 -14.64 -9.48
N ILE A 185 -5.34 -14.03 -9.06
CA ILE A 185 -6.54 -14.77 -8.65
C ILE A 185 -7.06 -15.62 -9.83
N MET A 186 -7.11 -15.07 -11.04
CA MET A 186 -7.62 -15.77 -12.21
C MET A 186 -6.71 -16.93 -12.65
N LEU A 187 -5.40 -16.83 -12.41
CA LEU A 187 -4.42 -17.88 -12.70
C LEU A 187 -4.48 -19.05 -11.71
N GLU A 188 -5.07 -18.87 -10.53
CA GLU A 188 -5.26 -19.95 -9.55
C GLU A 188 -6.36 -20.94 -9.97
N SER A 189 -7.33 -20.50 -10.78
CA SER A 189 -8.41 -21.34 -11.29
C SER A 189 -8.19 -21.75 -12.74
N LYS A 190 -8.30 -23.06 -13.02
CA LYS A 190 -8.15 -23.62 -14.37
C LYS A 190 -9.16 -23.05 -15.38
N HIS A 191 -10.35 -22.64 -14.93
CA HIS A 191 -11.39 -22.11 -15.81
C HIS A 191 -11.14 -20.67 -16.24
N SER A 192 -10.34 -19.91 -15.49
CA SER A 192 -10.06 -18.49 -15.74
C SER A 192 -8.61 -18.20 -16.11
N GLU A 193 -7.78 -19.22 -16.29
CA GLU A 193 -6.34 -19.08 -16.52
C GLU A 193 -6.03 -18.20 -17.74
N GLN A 194 -6.75 -18.38 -18.85
CA GLN A 194 -6.57 -17.54 -20.05
C GLN A 194 -6.86 -16.06 -19.78
N LYS A 195 -7.91 -15.77 -19.00
CA LYS A 195 -8.24 -14.41 -18.58
C LYS A 195 -7.14 -13.82 -17.68
N GLY A 196 -6.55 -14.64 -16.81
CA GLY A 196 -5.41 -14.25 -15.99
C GLY A 196 -4.19 -13.85 -16.82
N VAL A 197 -3.85 -14.64 -17.85
CA VAL A 197 -2.77 -14.32 -18.79
C VAL A 197 -3.04 -13.02 -19.56
N GLN A 198 -4.28 -12.81 -20.00
CA GLN A 198 -4.68 -11.58 -20.68
C GLN A 198 -4.52 -10.36 -19.76
N LEU A 199 -5.00 -10.43 -18.52
CA LEU A 199 -4.86 -9.34 -17.55
C LEU A 199 -3.40 -9.01 -17.23
N LEU A 200 -2.51 -10.01 -17.15
CA LEU A 200 -1.06 -9.76 -16.98
C LEU A 200 -0.48 -8.98 -18.16
N LYS A 201 -0.89 -9.32 -19.39
CA LYS A 201 -0.44 -8.64 -20.59
C LYS A 201 -0.95 -7.19 -20.63
N GLU A 202 -2.23 -6.98 -20.38
CA GLU A 202 -2.83 -5.64 -20.29
C GLU A 202 -2.16 -4.79 -19.20
N CYS A 203 -1.87 -5.37 -18.03
CA CYS A 203 -1.16 -4.69 -16.95
C CYS A 203 0.23 -4.17 -17.37
N LYS A 204 0.89 -4.87 -18.28
CA LYS A 204 2.24 -4.55 -18.75
C LYS A 204 2.25 -3.54 -19.90
N GLU A 205 1.25 -3.59 -20.76
CA GLU A 205 1.17 -2.78 -21.99
C GLU A 205 0.47 -1.44 -21.76
N ASN A 206 -0.51 -1.38 -20.84
CA ASN A 206 -1.41 -0.24 -20.73
C ASN A 206 -1.06 0.76 -19.61
N PHE A 207 -0.13 0.43 -18.71
CA PHE A 207 0.21 1.28 -17.56
C PHE A 207 1.69 1.62 -17.52
N SER A 208 2.04 2.88 -17.29
CA SER A 208 3.41 3.35 -17.11
C SER A 208 3.49 4.62 -16.27
N GLY A 209 4.63 4.92 -15.67
CA GLY A 209 4.88 6.18 -14.98
C GLY A 209 4.24 6.31 -13.58
N TYR A 210 3.87 5.18 -12.96
CA TYR A 210 3.27 5.13 -11.63
C TYR A 210 4.26 4.73 -10.52
N ASP A 211 3.89 5.00 -9.27
CA ASP A 211 4.75 4.64 -8.13
C ASP A 211 4.90 3.13 -7.99
N PHE A 212 6.13 2.69 -7.68
CA PHE A 212 6.48 1.27 -7.56
C PHE A 212 6.32 0.44 -8.84
N GLU A 213 6.29 1.06 -10.02
CA GLU A 213 6.26 0.38 -11.32
C GLU A 213 7.33 -0.72 -11.45
N ASN A 214 8.59 -0.41 -11.15
CA ASN A 214 9.69 -1.39 -11.20
C ASN A 214 9.41 -2.61 -10.30
N ARG A 215 8.82 -2.38 -9.11
CA ARG A 215 8.47 -3.46 -8.18
C ARG A 215 7.34 -4.32 -8.75
N LEU A 216 6.34 -3.71 -9.39
CA LEU A 216 5.25 -4.45 -10.02
C LEU A 216 5.74 -5.24 -11.25
N GLN A 217 6.57 -4.63 -12.10
CA GLN A 217 7.17 -5.29 -13.26
C GLN A 217 7.98 -6.53 -12.88
N MET A 218 8.76 -6.47 -11.79
CA MET A 218 9.47 -7.64 -11.28
C MET A 218 8.51 -8.78 -10.85
N ARG A 219 7.35 -8.43 -10.28
CA ARG A 219 6.32 -9.43 -9.94
C ARG A 219 5.67 -10.03 -11.18
N ILE A 220 5.37 -9.22 -12.19
CA ILE A 220 4.85 -9.68 -13.49
C ILE A 220 5.85 -10.66 -14.10
N HIS A 221 7.12 -10.29 -14.18
CA HIS A 221 8.18 -11.14 -14.72
C HIS A 221 8.31 -12.48 -13.98
N SER A 222 8.33 -12.45 -12.64
CA SER A 222 8.36 -13.68 -11.84
C SER A 222 7.14 -14.58 -12.10
N THR A 223 5.97 -13.99 -12.34
CA THR A 223 4.75 -14.72 -12.66
C THR A 223 4.82 -15.33 -14.06
N GLU A 224 5.29 -14.59 -15.07
CA GLU A 224 5.53 -15.08 -16.43
C GLU A 224 6.49 -16.28 -16.45
N LEU A 225 7.57 -16.24 -15.64
CA LEU A 225 8.52 -17.36 -15.54
C LEU A 225 7.84 -18.62 -15.01
N ARG A 226 7.04 -18.51 -13.93
CA ARG A 226 6.28 -19.64 -13.37
C ARG A 226 5.30 -20.24 -14.38
N LEU A 227 4.64 -19.40 -15.18
CA LEU A 227 3.74 -19.88 -16.23
C LEU A 227 4.49 -20.63 -17.34
N LYS A 228 5.67 -20.15 -17.73
CA LYS A 228 6.53 -20.85 -18.70
C LYS A 228 7.01 -22.20 -18.17
N GLU A 229 7.34 -22.29 -16.89
CA GLU A 229 7.73 -23.54 -16.23
C GLU A 229 6.57 -24.53 -16.18
N LYS A 230 5.37 -24.08 -15.77
CA LYS A 230 4.14 -24.90 -15.74
C LYS A 230 3.77 -25.46 -17.11
N ASN A 231 3.99 -24.71 -18.20
CA ASN A 231 3.68 -25.16 -19.57
C ASN A 231 4.72 -26.13 -20.14
N ARG A 232 5.87 -26.30 -19.47
CA ARG A 232 6.93 -27.24 -19.87
C ARG A 232 6.81 -28.62 -19.20
N THR A 233 6.06 -28.71 -18.09
CA THR A 233 5.77 -29.94 -17.34
C THR A 233 4.41 -30.50 -17.71
#